data_AF-A0A1S2M1S6-F1
#
_entry.id   AF-A0A1S2M1S6-F1
#
_cell.length_a   1.000
_cell.length_b   1.000
_cell.length_c   1.000
_cell.angle_alpha   90.00
_cell.angle_beta   90.00
_cell.angle_gamma   90.00
#
_symmetry.space_group_name_H-M   'P 1'
#
loop_
_entity.id
_entity.type
_entity.pdbx_description
1 polymer ?
#
loop_
_entity_poly.entity_id
_entity_poly.type
_entity_poly.pdbx_seq_one_letter_code
_entity_poly.pdbx_strand_id
1 'polypeptide(L)'
;MEKILIILISIGLLVTLFAYISKSAIKSAVPLQQYRMKGQFAARDSSFLLPVSPGTFIFTIDINKGKGKLVHGAFNPDGATWLHPPTNRPSYYDLNEGKHELKIDIQTSFGEVDRIEIVNPHYFKELVFSYDVKTIELYEEEKPEKFKMDRQPTQSL
;
A
#
# COMPACT_ATOMS: atom_id res chain seq x y z
N MET A 1 43.70 40.40 26.74
CA MET A 1 43.14 40.27 25.37
C MET A 1 43.04 38.81 24.92
N GLU A 2 44.03 37.95 25.19
CA GLU A 2 44.01 36.52 24.80
C GLU A 2 42.80 35.72 25.29
N LYS A 3 42.34 35.93 26.54
CA LYS A 3 41.18 35.21 27.10
C LYS A 3 39.88 35.44 26.32
N ILE A 4 39.67 36.66 25.79
CA ILE A 4 38.46 37.01 25.02
C ILE A 4 38.49 36.31 23.65
N LEU A 5 39.67 36.22 23.04
CA LEU A 5 39.86 35.54 21.75
C LEU A 5 39.55 34.04 21.85
N ILE A 6 40.00 33.38 22.93
CA ILE A 6 39.74 31.95 23.17
C ILE A 6 38.24 31.68 23.35
N ILE A 7 37.52 32.56 24.06
CA ILE A 7 36.06 32.45 24.26
C ILE A 7 35.32 32.57 22.91
N LEU A 8 35.72 33.51 22.05
CA LEU A 8 35.07 33.70 20.75
C LEU A 8 35.29 32.49 19.82
N ILE A 9 36.49 31.91 19.82
CA ILE A 9 36.81 30.70 19.03
C ILE A 9 36.01 29.49 19.51
N SER A 10 35.89 29.32 20.83
CA SER A 10 35.15 28.20 21.42
C SER A 10 33.65 28.31 21.19
N ILE A 11 33.06 29.52 21.25
CA ILE A 11 31.66 29.75 20.85
C ILE A 11 31.46 29.42 19.37
N GLY A 12 32.37 29.85 18.49
CA GLY A 12 32.31 29.55 17.06
C GLY A 12 32.35 28.04 16.75
N LEU A 13 33.21 27.30 17.45
CA LEU A 13 33.28 25.84 17.35
C LEU A 13 32.01 25.16 17.86
N LEU A 14 31.43 25.68 18.95
CA LEU A 14 30.22 25.10 19.53
C LEU A 14 28.99 25.33 18.64
N VAL A 15 28.88 26.51 18.01
CA VAL A 15 27.82 26.81 17.04
C VAL A 15 27.95 25.96 15.79
N THR A 16 29.16 25.76 15.27
CA THR A 16 29.37 24.92 14.07
C THR A 16 29.12 23.44 14.36
N LEU A 17 29.52 22.95 15.53
CA LEU A 17 29.22 21.58 15.98
C LEU A 17 27.72 21.37 16.17
N PHE A 18 27.03 22.33 16.81
CA PHE A 18 25.57 22.27 16.99
C PHE A 18 24.83 22.28 15.64
N ALA A 19 25.25 23.13 14.70
CA ALA A 19 24.68 23.17 13.36
C ALA A 19 24.93 21.86 12.57
N TYR A 20 26.10 21.24 12.75
CA TYR A 20 26.45 19.97 12.12
C TYR A 20 25.59 18.81 12.67
N ILE A 21 25.46 18.71 14.00
CA ILE A 21 24.61 17.70 14.66
C ILE A 21 23.13 17.91 14.29
N SER A 22 22.68 19.16 14.24
CA SER A 22 21.29 19.48 13.85
C SER A 22 21.02 19.06 12.39
N LYS A 23 21.97 19.28 11.48
CA LYS A 23 21.84 18.83 10.08
C LYS A 23 21.86 17.32 9.93
N SER A 24 22.60 16.57 10.76
CA SER A 24 22.62 15.10 10.68
C SER A 24 21.36 14.46 11.25
N ALA A 25 20.74 15.04 12.28
CA ALA A 25 19.49 14.55 12.86
C ALA A 25 18.25 14.82 11.98
N ILE A 26 18.31 15.81 11.07
CA ILE A 26 17.18 16.23 10.23
C ILE A 26 17.09 15.43 8.90
N LYS A 27 18.12 14.63 8.57
CA LYS A 27 18.03 13.61 7.51
C LYS A 27 17.49 12.31 8.13
N SER A 28 16.31 11.76 7.86
CA SER A 28 15.23 12.07 6.93
C SER A 28 14.04 11.23 7.40
N ALA A 29 12.98 11.84 7.91
CA ALA A 29 11.66 11.23 7.85
C ALA A 29 10.94 11.96 6.73
N VAL A 30 11.08 11.47 5.49
CA VAL A 30 10.16 11.91 4.44
C VAL A 30 8.78 11.52 4.95
N PRO A 31 7.86 12.47 5.20
CA PRO A 31 6.54 12.12 5.69
C PRO A 31 5.90 11.21 4.64
N LEU A 32 5.46 10.02 5.06
CA LEU A 32 4.73 9.12 4.19
C LEU A 32 3.54 9.88 3.59
N GLN A 33 3.37 9.73 2.28
CA GLN A 33 2.27 10.39 1.59
C GLN A 33 0.94 9.96 2.23
N GLN A 34 0.15 10.96 2.63
CA GLN A 34 -1.16 10.73 3.23
C GLN A 34 -2.26 10.74 2.18
N TYR A 35 -3.16 9.78 2.30
CA TYR A 35 -4.34 9.61 1.47
C TYR A 35 -5.58 9.89 2.30
N ARG A 36 -6.54 10.60 1.70
CA ARG A 36 -7.80 10.99 2.35
C ARG A 36 -8.97 10.56 1.49
N MET A 37 -9.79 9.68 2.05
CA MET A 37 -11.02 9.20 1.42
C MET A 37 -12.23 9.76 2.16
N LYS A 38 -13.24 10.18 1.41
CA LYS A 38 -14.51 10.63 1.98
C LYS A 38 -15.40 9.42 2.26
N GLY A 39 -16.50 9.65 2.98
CA GLY A 39 -17.52 8.62 3.17
C GLY A 39 -18.27 8.32 1.88
N GLN A 40 -18.93 7.17 1.82
CA GLN A 40 -19.53 6.61 0.61
C GLN A 40 -20.60 7.48 -0.08
N PHE A 41 -21.23 8.42 0.63
CA PHE A 41 -22.21 9.33 0.04
C PHE A 41 -21.62 10.65 -0.47
N ALA A 42 -20.32 10.86 -0.29
CA ALA A 42 -19.65 12.00 -0.88
C ALA A 42 -19.30 11.71 -2.36
N ALA A 43 -19.32 12.73 -3.21
CA ALA A 43 -18.98 12.62 -4.63
C ALA A 43 -17.48 12.35 -4.93
N ARG A 44 -16.69 11.92 -3.94
CA ARG A 44 -15.27 11.57 -4.08
C ARG A 44 -15.06 10.10 -3.78
N ASP A 45 -13.93 9.57 -4.22
CA ASP A 45 -13.55 8.18 -4.04
C ASP A 45 -13.59 7.77 -2.56
N SER A 46 -14.39 6.75 -2.28
CA SER A 46 -14.47 6.05 -0.99
C SER A 46 -13.56 4.83 -0.94
N SER A 47 -12.77 4.61 -1.98
CA SER A 47 -11.82 3.52 -2.08
C SER A 47 -10.54 3.95 -2.79
N PHE A 48 -9.47 3.22 -2.53
CA PHE A 48 -8.14 3.50 -3.05
C PHE A 48 -7.48 2.19 -3.48
N LEU A 49 -7.26 2.05 -4.79
CA LEU A 49 -6.58 0.89 -5.36
C LEU A 49 -5.07 1.00 -5.12
N LEU A 50 -4.50 -0.02 -4.48
CA LEU A 50 -3.06 -0.12 -4.29
C LEU A 50 -2.41 -0.62 -5.59
N PRO A 51 -1.33 0.04 -6.08
CA PRO A 51 -0.60 -0.43 -7.24
C PRO A 51 0.16 -1.71 -6.88
N VAL A 52 -0.17 -2.82 -7.54
CA VAL A 52 0.37 -4.15 -7.22
C VAL A 52 0.78 -4.93 -8.48
N SER A 53 1.71 -5.85 -8.30
CA SER A 53 2.12 -6.86 -9.28
C SER A 53 2.08 -8.25 -8.62
N PRO A 54 2.14 -9.35 -9.39
CA PRO A 54 2.25 -10.69 -8.81
C PRO A 54 3.49 -10.81 -7.90
N GLY A 55 3.30 -11.37 -6.70
CA GLY A 55 4.35 -11.50 -5.71
C GLY A 55 3.84 -11.43 -4.27
N THR A 56 4.77 -11.58 -3.33
CA THR A 56 4.52 -11.45 -1.90
C THR A 56 5.07 -10.12 -1.38
N PHE A 57 4.22 -9.38 -0.66
CA PHE A 57 4.51 -8.05 -0.12
C PHE A 57 4.19 -7.94 1.37
N ILE A 58 4.88 -7.05 2.06
CA ILE A 58 4.49 -6.56 3.38
C ILE A 58 3.97 -5.13 3.21
N PHE A 59 2.67 -4.96 3.43
CA PHE A 59 2.04 -3.64 3.51
C PHE A 59 2.09 -3.14 4.94
N THR A 60 2.70 -1.98 5.12
CA THR A 60 2.64 -1.24 6.38
C THR A 60 1.63 -0.11 6.21
N ILE A 61 0.45 -0.23 6.79
CA ILE A 61 -0.64 0.75 6.68
C ILE A 61 -0.85 1.42 8.02
N ASP A 62 -0.78 2.75 8.07
CA ASP A 62 -1.06 3.53 9.26
C ASP A 62 -2.37 4.32 9.07
N ILE A 63 -3.39 3.96 9.86
CA ILE A 63 -4.67 4.65 9.87
C ILE A 63 -4.59 5.83 10.84
N ASN A 64 -4.39 7.02 10.29
CA ASN A 64 -4.25 8.26 11.05
C ASN A 64 -5.60 8.81 11.55
N LYS A 65 -6.71 8.48 10.87
CA LYS A 65 -8.06 8.88 11.28
C LYS A 65 -9.13 7.96 10.70
N GLY A 66 -10.08 7.53 11.53
CA GLY A 66 -11.23 6.75 11.09
C GLY A 66 -10.94 5.25 11.05
N LYS A 67 -11.68 4.52 10.21
CA LYS A 67 -11.51 3.06 10.05
C LYS A 67 -11.64 2.70 8.59
N GLY A 68 -10.82 1.76 8.15
CA GLY A 68 -10.83 1.23 6.80
C GLY A 68 -10.99 -0.28 6.77
N LYS A 69 -11.13 -0.81 5.57
CA LYS A 69 -10.94 -2.22 5.27
C LYS A 69 -9.97 -2.33 4.12
N LEU A 70 -8.98 -3.20 4.23
CA LEU A 70 -8.26 -3.67 3.05
C LEU A 70 -9.04 -4.85 2.48
N VAL A 71 -9.30 -4.81 1.18
CA VAL A 71 -9.98 -5.86 0.42
C VAL A 71 -8.97 -6.46 -0.56
N HIS A 72 -8.88 -7.79 -0.55
CA HIS A 72 -8.11 -8.58 -1.52
C HIS A 72 -9.11 -9.34 -2.37
N GLY A 73 -9.19 -8.96 -3.64
CA GLY A 73 -10.06 -9.57 -4.63
C GLY A 73 -9.26 -10.28 -5.72
N ALA A 74 -9.59 -11.54 -5.98
CA ALA A 74 -9.16 -12.28 -7.15
C ALA A 74 -10.13 -12.06 -8.32
N PHE A 75 -9.61 -12.14 -9.55
CA PHE A 75 -10.42 -11.94 -10.75
C PHE A 75 -11.39 -13.11 -10.98
N ASN A 76 -12.66 -12.77 -11.23
CA ASN A 76 -13.71 -13.69 -11.67
C ASN A 76 -14.02 -13.47 -13.16
N PRO A 77 -13.78 -14.47 -14.04
CA PRO A 77 -14.06 -14.34 -15.46
C PRO A 77 -15.56 -14.25 -15.78
N ASP A 78 -16.43 -14.84 -14.96
CA ASP A 78 -17.89 -14.87 -15.23
C ASP A 78 -18.52 -13.48 -15.14
N GLY A 79 -18.02 -12.66 -14.21
CA GLY A 79 -18.49 -11.29 -14.00
C GLY A 79 -17.54 -10.22 -14.49
N ALA A 80 -16.34 -10.60 -14.98
CA ALA A 80 -15.23 -9.69 -15.24
C ALA A 80 -14.95 -8.72 -14.08
N THR A 81 -15.00 -9.22 -12.84
CA THR A 81 -14.85 -8.41 -11.61
C THR A 81 -13.86 -9.04 -10.62
N TRP A 82 -13.30 -8.22 -9.73
CA TRP A 82 -12.41 -8.66 -8.64
C TRP A 82 -13.17 -8.91 -7.33
N LEU A 83 -14.32 -9.56 -7.43
CA LEU A 83 -15.16 -9.89 -6.28
C LEU A 83 -14.95 -11.32 -5.79
N HIS A 84 -14.12 -12.12 -6.48
CA HIS A 84 -13.81 -13.47 -6.03
C HIS A 84 -12.85 -13.40 -4.83
N PRO A 85 -13.07 -14.18 -3.77
CA PRO A 85 -12.08 -14.28 -2.70
C PRO A 85 -10.81 -14.96 -3.21
N PRO A 86 -9.62 -14.53 -2.77
CA PRO A 86 -8.37 -15.21 -3.10
C PRO A 86 -8.34 -16.60 -2.43
N THR A 87 -7.88 -17.61 -3.17
CA THR A 87 -7.82 -18.99 -2.66
C THR A 87 -6.85 -19.10 -1.47
N ASN A 88 -7.32 -19.69 -0.37
CA ASN A 88 -6.57 -19.93 0.87
C ASN A 88 -5.97 -18.68 1.54
N ARG A 89 -6.50 -17.50 1.23
CA ARG A 89 -6.04 -16.21 1.78
C ARG A 89 -7.24 -15.40 2.27
N PRO A 90 -7.06 -14.49 3.26
CA PRO A 90 -8.13 -13.61 3.70
C PRO A 90 -8.54 -12.66 2.57
N SER A 91 -9.85 -12.53 2.33
CA SER A 91 -10.40 -11.58 1.36
C SER A 91 -10.50 -10.16 1.89
N TYR A 92 -10.41 -9.96 3.22
CA TYR A 92 -10.37 -8.63 3.81
C TYR A 92 -9.63 -8.60 5.15
N TYR A 93 -9.18 -7.40 5.51
CA TYR A 93 -8.57 -7.07 6.80
C TYR A 93 -9.20 -5.79 7.35
N ASP A 94 -9.63 -5.82 8.60
CA ASP A 94 -10.16 -4.62 9.27
C ASP A 94 -9.02 -3.73 9.75
N LEU A 95 -9.05 -2.47 9.32
CA LEU A 95 -8.02 -1.48 9.65
C LEU A 95 -8.61 -0.43 10.63
N ASN A 96 -8.41 -0.65 11.92
CA ASN A 96 -8.71 0.36 12.94
C ASN A 96 -7.60 1.43 13.00
N GLU A 97 -7.79 2.51 13.78
CA GLU A 97 -6.74 3.52 13.98
C GLU A 97 -5.43 2.90 14.50
N GLY A 98 -4.31 3.41 13.99
CA GLY A 98 -2.97 2.91 14.27
C GLY A 98 -2.34 2.10 13.12
N LYS A 99 -1.20 1.50 13.43
CA LYS A 99 -0.32 0.83 12.46
C LYS A 99 -0.65 -0.65 12.31
N HIS A 100 -0.75 -1.10 11.06
CA HIS A 100 -1.00 -2.49 10.66
C HIS A 100 0.11 -2.95 9.74
N GLU A 101 0.61 -4.16 9.97
CA GLU A 101 1.58 -4.82 9.09
C GLU A 101 0.94 -6.10 8.54
N LEU A 102 0.74 -6.13 7.22
CA LEU A 102 0.00 -7.19 6.54
C LEU A 102 0.91 -7.83 5.49
N LYS A 103 1.19 -9.13 5.66
CA LYS A 103 1.81 -9.93 4.60
C LYS A 103 0.72 -10.39 3.65
N ILE A 104 0.78 -9.93 2.40
CA ILE A 104 -0.20 -10.22 1.36
C ILE A 104 0.51 -10.89 0.18
N ASP A 105 -0.07 -12.00 -0.26
CA ASP A 105 0.38 -12.75 -1.42
C ASP A 105 -0.57 -12.51 -2.60
N ILE A 106 -0.05 -11.89 -3.66
CA ILE A 106 -0.78 -11.40 -4.82
C ILE A 106 -0.49 -12.33 -5.99
N GLN A 107 -1.54 -12.96 -6.52
CA GLN A 107 -1.43 -13.93 -7.61
C GLN A 107 -2.13 -13.43 -8.87
N THR A 108 -2.07 -14.25 -9.91
CA THR A 108 -2.80 -14.06 -11.15
C THR A 108 -3.91 -15.10 -11.22
N SER A 109 -5.14 -14.66 -11.48
CA SER A 109 -6.31 -15.51 -11.67
C SER A 109 -6.86 -15.28 -13.07
N PHE A 110 -6.91 -16.33 -13.90
CA PHE A 110 -7.37 -16.25 -15.30
C PHE A 110 -6.65 -15.19 -16.16
N GLY A 111 -5.34 -14.99 -15.92
CA GLY A 111 -4.52 -14.02 -16.64
C GLY A 111 -4.60 -12.59 -16.10
N GLU A 112 -5.39 -12.34 -15.06
CA GLU A 112 -5.55 -11.02 -14.42
C GLU A 112 -4.96 -11.02 -13.00
N VAL A 113 -4.19 -9.99 -12.67
CA VAL A 113 -3.58 -9.85 -11.33
C VAL A 113 -4.65 -9.55 -10.28
N ASP A 114 -4.53 -10.16 -9.10
CA ASP A 114 -5.39 -9.84 -7.95
C ASP A 114 -5.36 -8.33 -7.63
N ARG A 115 -6.47 -7.80 -7.11
CA ARG A 115 -6.58 -6.39 -6.70
C ARG A 115 -6.55 -6.26 -5.20
N ILE A 116 -5.78 -5.29 -4.73
CA ILE A 116 -5.76 -4.86 -3.34
C ILE A 116 -6.31 -3.44 -3.26
N GLU A 117 -7.36 -3.25 -2.46
CA GLU A 117 -8.05 -1.97 -2.34
C GLU A 117 -8.26 -1.61 -0.86
N ILE A 118 -8.01 -0.35 -0.50
CA ILE A 118 -8.40 0.17 0.81
C ILE A 118 -9.74 0.88 0.64
N VAL A 119 -10.74 0.47 1.41
CA VAL A 119 -12.11 0.99 1.34
C VAL A 119 -12.47 1.71 2.63
N ASN A 120 -13.13 2.86 2.51
CA ASN A 120 -13.83 3.52 3.60
C ASN A 120 -15.24 2.92 3.75
N PRO A 121 -15.52 2.14 4.81
CA PRO A 121 -16.83 1.53 5.02
C PRO A 121 -17.88 2.52 5.56
N HIS A 122 -17.52 3.76 5.88
CA HIS A 122 -18.41 4.71 6.53
C HIS A 122 -19.11 5.66 5.55
N TYR A 123 -20.39 5.96 5.81
CA TYR A 123 -21.19 6.83 4.95
C TYR A 123 -20.78 8.31 5.00
N PHE A 124 -20.47 8.82 6.20
CA PHE A 124 -20.25 10.26 6.43
C PHE A 124 -18.87 10.59 7.02
N LYS A 125 -18.16 9.59 7.53
CA LYS A 125 -16.84 9.77 8.16
C LYS A 125 -15.76 9.63 7.12
N GLU A 126 -14.74 10.47 7.21
CA GLU A 126 -13.54 10.34 6.41
C GLU A 126 -12.60 9.27 6.97
N LEU A 127 -11.76 8.75 6.07
CA LEU A 127 -10.64 7.87 6.38
C LEU A 127 -9.36 8.56 5.91
N VAL A 128 -8.39 8.70 6.82
CA VAL A 128 -7.04 9.20 6.51
C VAL A 128 -6.05 8.12 6.84
N PHE A 129 -5.20 7.78 5.88
CA PHE A 129 -4.19 6.75 6.05
C PHE A 129 -2.91 7.10 5.28
N SER A 130 -1.83 6.44 5.66
CA SER A 130 -0.61 6.36 4.86
C SER A 130 -0.20 4.91 4.74
N TYR A 131 0.59 4.58 3.72
CA TYR A 131 1.12 3.24 3.58
C TYR A 131 2.53 3.24 3.02
N ASP A 132 3.25 2.18 3.35
CA ASP A 132 4.52 1.78 2.76
C ASP A 132 4.44 0.31 2.33
N VAL A 133 5.20 -0.06 1.31
CA VAL A 133 5.20 -1.42 0.76
C VAL A 133 6.63 -1.94 0.66
N LYS A 134 6.85 -3.12 1.24
CA LYS A 134 8.10 -3.86 1.12
C LYS A 134 7.87 -5.14 0.31
N THR A 135 8.49 -5.23 -0.84
CA THR A 135 8.52 -6.46 -1.64
C THR A 135 9.34 -7.53 -0.93
N ILE A 136 8.79 -8.72 -0.77
CA ILE A 136 9.53 -9.91 -0.34
C ILE A 136 10.02 -10.68 -1.56
N GLU A 137 9.10 -10.96 -2.49
CA GLU A 137 9.34 -11.77 -3.68
C GLU A 137 8.40 -11.34 -4.80
N LEU A 138 8.88 -11.35 -6.04
CA LEU A 138 8.07 -11.10 -7.23
C LEU A 138 7.88 -12.41 -7.98
N TYR A 139 6.67 -12.63 -8.49
CA TYR A 139 6.40 -13.79 -9.34
C TYR A 139 6.58 -13.41 -10.81
N GLU A 140 7.06 -14.35 -11.61
CA GLU A 140 7.04 -14.20 -13.06
C GLU A 140 5.58 -14.15 -13.52
N GLU A 141 5.25 -13.18 -14.38
CA GLU A 141 3.91 -13.13 -14.97
C GLU A 141 3.71 -14.40 -15.80
N GLU A 142 2.74 -15.23 -15.40
CA GLU A 142 2.32 -16.36 -16.22
C GLU A 142 1.78 -15.81 -17.55
N LYS A 143 2.55 -16.04 -18.61
CA LYS A 143 2.14 -15.70 -19.97
C LYS A 143 0.88 -16.52 -20.27
N PRO A 144 -0.23 -15.91 -20.71
CA PRO A 144 -1.47 -16.66 -20.92
C PRO A 144 -1.20 -17.78 -21.92
N GLU A 145 -1.27 -19.02 -21.45
CA GLU A 145 -1.20 -20.18 -22.31
C GLU A 145 -2.41 -20.08 -23.25
N LYS A 146 -2.15 -19.98 -24.56
CA LYS A 146 -3.22 -19.87 -25.55
C LYS A 146 -4.15 -21.06 -25.38
N PHE A 147 -5.33 -20.82 -24.83
CA PHE A 147 -6.36 -21.83 -24.68
C PHE A 147 -6.68 -22.39 -26.08
N LYS A 148 -6.14 -23.56 -26.40
CA LYS A 148 -6.52 -24.29 -27.61
C LYS A 148 -7.94 -24.77 -27.34
N MET A 149 -8.92 -24.08 -27.92
CA MET A 149 -10.25 -24.65 -28.09
C MET A 149 -10.13 -25.82 -29.06
N ASP A 150 -9.85 -27.01 -28.52
CA ASP A 150 -10.11 -28.25 -29.23
C ASP A 150 -11.63 -28.37 -29.35
N ARG A 151 -12.17 -27.83 -30.45
CA ARG A 151 -13.56 -28.03 -30.84
C ARG A 151 -13.75 -29.54 -31.02
N GLN A 152 -14.37 -30.20 -30.04
CA GLN A 152 -14.92 -31.53 -30.25
C GLN A 152 -15.92 -31.42 -31.41
N PRO A 153 -15.81 -32.27 -32.46
CA PRO A 153 -16.74 -32.23 -33.56
C PRO A 153 -18.14 -32.57 -33.03
N THR A 154 -19.07 -31.64 -33.26
CA THR A 154 -20.50 -31.85 -33.02
C THR A 154 -20.92 -33.12 -33.75
N GLN A 155 -21.30 -34.16 -33.01
CA GLN A 155 -21.97 -35.31 -33.60
C GLN A 155 -23.36 -34.86 -34.02
N SER A 156 -23.55 -34.67 -35.33
CA SER A 156 -24.87 -34.51 -35.94
C SER A 156 -25.62 -35.83 -35.83
N LEU A 157 -26.81 -35.78 -35.23
CA LEU A 157 -27.83 -36.85 -35.28
C LEU A 157 -28.42 -36.98 -36.68
#